data_AF-A0A7N0T9W8-F1
#
_entry.id   AF-A0A7N0T9W8-F1
#
_cell.length_a   1.000
_cell.length_b   1.000
_cell.length_c   1.000
_cell.angle_alpha   90.00
_cell.angle_beta   90.00
_cell.angle_gamma   90.00
#
_symmetry.space_group_name_H-M   'P 1'
#
loop_
_entity.id
_entity.type
_entity.pdbx_description
1 polymer ?
#
loop_
_entity_poly.entity_id
_entity_poly.type
_entity_poly.pdbx_seq_one_letter_code
_entity_poly.pdbx_strand_id
1 'polypeptide(L)'
;MDLKREVNLNKILWSKPCSLALPLDSPLRIEEPKFEGLRLIIFKMLLFYSKQSKSIRGANVVYKRVASQVDTPAIYDVFNLEKTFKTPFSLLVLHMWLVLRSLKEEGKDGIQFGQYVYEIYNHVNLMLTRWMKDLEKIFYGNIVAYDTALL
;
A
#
# COMPACT_ATOMS: atom_id res chain seq x y z
N MET A 1 26.52 -15.08 -6.47
CA MET A 1 26.49 -15.90 -5.24
C MET A 1 25.75 -15.06 -4.22
N ASP A 2 24.42 -15.13 -4.22
CA ASP A 2 23.57 -14.28 -3.39
C ASP A 2 23.66 -14.72 -1.93
N LEU A 3 24.20 -13.85 -1.08
CA LEU A 3 24.17 -13.99 0.38
C LEU A 3 22.71 -13.94 0.83
N LYS A 4 22.10 -15.12 1.01
CA LYS A 4 20.79 -15.26 1.64
C LYS A 4 20.90 -14.69 3.06
N ARG A 5 20.45 -13.46 3.24
CA ARG A 5 20.48 -12.76 4.53
C ARG A 5 19.48 -13.47 5.44
N GLU A 6 19.96 -14.37 6.29
CA GLU A 6 19.12 -15.06 7.27
C GLU A 6 18.38 -14.04 8.13
N VAL A 7 17.04 -14.09 8.07
CA VAL A 7 16.17 -13.16 8.78
C VAL A 7 16.08 -13.59 10.24
N ASN A 8 16.74 -12.85 11.13
CA ASN A 8 16.69 -13.13 12.57
C ASN A 8 15.41 -12.55 13.18
N LEU A 9 14.40 -13.41 13.32
CA LEU A 9 13.09 -13.10 13.91
C LEU A 9 13.17 -12.51 15.32
N ASN A 10 14.01 -13.08 16.18
CA ASN A 10 14.21 -12.57 17.55
C ASN A 10 14.74 -11.14 17.52
N LYS A 11 15.67 -10.84 16.61
CA LYS A 11 16.16 -9.47 16.44
C LYS A 11 15.08 -8.51 15.96
N ILE A 12 14.17 -8.95 15.08
CA ILE A 12 13.08 -8.10 14.55
C ILE A 12 12.04 -7.81 15.65
N LEU A 13 11.54 -8.85 16.32
CA LEU A 13 10.48 -8.74 17.33
C LEU A 13 10.95 -7.98 18.58
N TRP A 14 12.21 -8.13 18.97
CA TRP A 14 12.79 -7.48 20.15
C TRP A 14 13.61 -6.23 19.81
N SER A 15 13.57 -5.76 18.56
CA SER A 15 14.20 -4.49 18.21
C SER A 15 13.47 -3.33 18.90
N LYS A 16 14.23 -2.30 19.30
CA LYS A 16 13.64 -1.07 19.83
C LYS A 16 12.69 -0.49 18.77
N PRO A 17 11.52 0.04 19.16
CA PRO A 17 10.62 0.70 18.22
C PRO A 17 11.40 1.80 17.50
N CYS A 18 11.48 1.68 16.17
CA CYS A 18 12.16 2.64 15.32
C CYS A 18 11.14 3.40 14.49
N SER A 19 11.49 4.61 14.07
CA SER A 19 10.62 5.39 13.20
C SER A 19 10.37 4.64 11.90
N LEU A 20 9.09 4.54 11.50
CA LEU A 20 8.68 4.04 10.19
C LEU A 20 8.78 5.14 9.11
N ALA A 21 9.27 6.33 9.47
CA ALA A 21 9.55 7.37 8.51
C ALA A 21 10.64 6.91 7.54
N LEU A 22 10.33 6.98 6.25
CA LEU A 22 11.29 6.64 5.21
C LEU A 22 12.46 7.65 5.23
N PRO A 23 13.71 7.18 5.09
CA PRO A 23 14.86 8.07 4.97
C PRO A 23 14.70 9.01 3.77
N LEU A 24 15.34 10.18 3.82
CA LEU A 24 15.25 11.20 2.78
C LEU A 24 15.59 10.65 1.39
N ASP A 25 16.53 9.72 1.32
CA ASP A 25 17.02 9.14 0.07
C ASP A 25 16.21 7.92 -0.41
N SER A 26 15.12 7.57 0.28
CA SER A 26 14.31 6.40 -0.10
C SER A 26 13.53 6.67 -1.38
N PRO A 27 13.56 5.78 -2.39
CA PRO A 27 12.75 5.91 -3.60
C PRO A 27 11.24 5.81 -3.32
N LEU A 28 10.85 5.30 -2.15
CA LEU A 28 9.46 5.22 -1.68
C LEU A 28 9.01 6.49 -0.94
N ARG A 29 9.94 7.41 -0.66
CA ARG A 29 9.66 8.73 -0.11
C ARG A 29 9.32 9.66 -1.27
N ILE A 30 8.05 10.02 -1.36
CA ILE A 30 7.55 10.95 -2.37
C ILE A 30 7.22 12.24 -1.63
N GLU A 31 7.98 13.29 -1.89
CA GLU A 31 7.70 14.64 -1.40
C GLU A 31 6.81 15.36 -2.41
N GLU A 32 5.89 16.20 -1.93
CA GLU A 32 5.09 17.04 -2.84
C GLU A 32 6.04 17.99 -3.58
N PRO A 33 6.00 18.02 -4.94
CA PRO A 33 6.85 18.92 -5.70
C PRO A 33 6.47 20.36 -5.36
N LYS A 34 7.44 21.13 -4.83
CA LYS A 34 7.28 22.56 -4.54
C LYS A 34 7.72 23.35 -5.75
N PHE A 35 6.76 23.80 -6.56
CA PHE A 35 7.05 24.68 -7.69
C PHE A 35 7.10 26.13 -7.23
N GLU A 36 8.03 26.92 -7.79
CA GLU A 36 8.19 28.35 -7.51
C GLU A 36 7.92 29.20 -8.77
N GLY A 37 7.64 30.50 -8.56
CA GLY A 37 7.47 31.49 -9.63
C GLY A 37 6.24 31.24 -10.53
N LEU A 38 6.39 31.50 -11.83
CA LEU A 38 5.31 31.37 -12.81
C LEU A 38 4.71 29.95 -12.87
N ARG A 39 5.55 28.92 -12.65
CA ARG A 39 5.11 27.52 -12.62
C ARG A 39 4.10 27.27 -11.51
N LEU A 40 4.30 27.86 -10.33
CA LEU A 40 3.34 27.76 -9.22
C LEU A 40 1.97 28.31 -9.62
N ILE A 41 1.94 29.47 -10.30
CA ILE A 41 0.71 30.11 -10.74
C ILE A 41 -0.03 29.22 -11.75
N ILE A 42 0.68 28.70 -12.75
CA ILE A 42 0.12 27.81 -13.77
C ILE A 42 -0.44 26.53 -13.14
N PHE A 43 0.33 25.85 -12.26
CA PHE A 43 -0.14 24.64 -11.58
C PHE A 43 -1.30 24.90 -10.62
N LYS A 44 -1.34 26.06 -9.98
CA LYS A 44 -2.47 26.46 -9.14
C LYS A 44 -3.73 26.69 -9.98
N MET A 45 -3.61 27.33 -11.15
CA MET A 45 -4.72 27.50 -12.10
C MET A 45 -5.22 26.17 -12.65
N LEU A 46 -4.33 25.21 -12.89
CA LEU A 46 -4.65 23.84 -13.31
C LEU A 46 -5.15 22.94 -12.15
N LEU A 47 -5.47 23.50 -10.98
CA LEU A 47 -5.98 22.78 -9.80
C LEU A 47 -5.04 21.68 -9.25
N PHE A 48 -3.75 21.72 -9.58
CA PHE A 48 -2.75 20.74 -9.15
C PHE A 48 -2.63 20.65 -7.61
N TYR A 49 -2.83 21.78 -6.93
CA TYR A 49 -2.77 21.89 -5.47
C TYR A 49 -4.13 21.79 -4.77
N SER A 50 -5.19 21.44 -5.49
CA SER A 50 -6.52 21.19 -4.89
C SER A 50 -6.47 19.98 -3.93
N LYS A 51 -7.38 19.97 -2.93
CA LYS A 51 -7.49 18.86 -1.95
C LYS A 51 -7.61 17.51 -2.66
N GLN A 52 -8.44 17.43 -3.71
CA GLN A 52 -8.65 16.20 -4.49
C GLN A 52 -7.38 15.75 -5.22
N SER A 53 -6.70 16.64 -5.93
CA SER A 53 -5.48 16.29 -6.66
C SER A 53 -4.36 15.82 -5.72
N LYS A 54 -4.25 16.44 -4.55
CA LYS A 54 -3.34 16.00 -3.48
C LYS A 54 -3.72 14.62 -2.94
N SER A 55 -5.00 14.37 -2.65
CA SER A 55 -5.49 13.07 -2.16
C SER A 55 -5.22 11.94 -3.16
N ILE A 56 -5.45 12.15 -4.45
CA ILE A 56 -5.18 11.13 -5.48
C ILE A 56 -3.68 10.80 -5.53
N ARG A 57 -2.81 11.81 -5.49
CA ARG A 57 -1.35 11.58 -5.43
C ARG A 57 -0.96 10.83 -4.17
N GLY A 58 -1.46 11.26 -3.01
CA GLY A 58 -1.23 10.60 -1.73
C GLY A 58 -1.65 9.13 -1.76
N ALA A 59 -2.83 8.84 -2.31
CA ALA A 59 -3.33 7.47 -2.46
C ALA A 59 -2.41 6.61 -3.34
N ASN A 60 -1.85 7.17 -4.42
CA ASN A 60 -0.87 6.47 -5.26
C ASN A 60 0.43 6.18 -4.50
N VAL A 61 0.90 7.11 -3.66
CA VAL A 61 2.07 6.87 -2.78
C VAL A 61 1.79 5.70 -1.83
N VAL A 62 0.62 5.69 -1.19
CA VAL A 62 0.22 4.63 -0.27
C VAL A 62 0.16 3.28 -0.99
N TYR A 63 -0.50 3.21 -2.14
CA TYR A 63 -0.58 1.98 -2.92
C TYR A 63 0.81 1.46 -3.35
N LYS A 64 1.70 2.34 -3.84
CA LYS A 64 3.08 1.95 -4.18
C LYS A 64 3.86 1.40 -2.99
N ARG A 65 3.65 1.97 -1.80
CA ARG A 65 4.27 1.46 -0.56
C ARG A 65 3.73 0.08 -0.22
N VAL A 66 2.42 -0.11 -0.30
CA VAL A 66 1.80 -1.43 -0.09
C VAL A 66 2.38 -2.46 -1.07
N ALA A 67 2.44 -2.14 -2.36
CA ALA A 67 3.04 -3.03 -3.36
C ALA A 67 4.51 -3.35 -3.04
N SER A 68 5.31 -2.36 -2.64
CA SER A 68 6.72 -2.59 -2.27
C SER A 68 6.90 -3.50 -1.05
N GLN A 69 5.95 -3.51 -0.10
CA GLN A 69 5.98 -4.42 1.05
C GLN A 69 5.69 -5.86 0.61
N VAL A 70 4.79 -6.04 -0.35
CA VAL A 70 4.48 -7.36 -0.93
C VAL A 70 5.69 -7.96 -1.66
N ASP A 71 6.51 -7.12 -2.29
CA ASP A 71 7.74 -7.56 -2.98
C ASP A 71 8.93 -7.81 -2.03
N THR A 72 8.75 -7.58 -0.72
CA THR A 72 9.84 -7.73 0.26
C THR A 72 10.14 -9.21 0.52
N PRO A 73 11.34 -9.72 0.18
CA PRO A 73 11.66 -11.16 0.25
C PRO A 73 11.66 -11.71 1.68
N ALA A 74 11.88 -10.85 2.69
CA ALA A 74 11.97 -11.26 4.09
C ALA A 74 10.68 -11.93 4.61
N ILE A 75 9.50 -11.48 4.17
CA ILE A 75 8.22 -12.07 4.58
C ILE A 75 8.09 -13.50 4.05
N TYR A 76 8.51 -13.74 2.81
CA TYR A 76 8.46 -15.07 2.21
C TYR A 76 9.40 -16.05 2.89
N ASP A 77 10.61 -15.59 3.23
CA ASP A 77 11.62 -16.44 3.86
C ASP A 77 11.25 -16.76 5.32
N VAL A 78 10.69 -15.79 6.06
CA VAL A 78 10.29 -15.96 7.47
C VAL A 78 9.10 -16.90 7.63
N PHE A 79 8.07 -16.70 6.82
CA PHE A 79 6.83 -17.48 6.90
C PHE A 79 6.86 -18.73 6.00
N ASN A 80 8.00 -19.02 5.38
CA ASN A 80 8.20 -20.11 4.42
C ASN A 80 7.10 -20.15 3.34
N LEU A 81 6.79 -18.98 2.79
CA LEU A 81 5.71 -18.79 1.85
C LEU A 81 6.13 -19.24 0.45
N GLU A 82 5.23 -19.93 -0.24
CA GLU A 82 5.44 -20.34 -1.61
C GLU A 82 5.45 -19.13 -2.55
N LYS A 83 6.45 -19.02 -3.43
CA LYS A 83 6.59 -17.93 -4.42
C LYS A 83 5.76 -18.20 -5.68
N THR A 84 4.47 -18.46 -5.53
CA THR A 84 3.50 -18.57 -6.65
C THR A 84 2.78 -17.25 -6.86
N PHE A 85 2.00 -17.10 -7.94
CA PHE A 85 1.17 -15.89 -8.15
C PHE A 85 0.14 -15.66 -7.03
N LYS A 86 -0.39 -16.74 -6.43
CA LYS A 86 -1.44 -16.65 -5.41
C LYS A 86 -0.95 -15.95 -4.14
N THR A 87 0.30 -16.19 -3.75
CA THR A 87 0.83 -15.72 -2.46
C THR A 87 1.07 -14.20 -2.41
N PRO A 88 1.77 -13.57 -3.38
CA PRO A 88 1.88 -12.11 -3.48
C PRO A 88 0.51 -11.47 -3.63
N PHE A 89 -0.41 -12.08 -4.38
CA PHE A 89 -1.78 -11.58 -4.50
C PHE A 89 -2.49 -11.58 -3.13
N SER A 90 -2.50 -12.69 -2.41
CA SER A 90 -3.10 -12.77 -1.06
C SER A 90 -2.42 -11.81 -0.08
N LEU A 91 -1.10 -11.66 -0.15
CA LEU A 91 -0.35 -10.73 0.69
C LEU A 91 -0.69 -9.27 0.36
N LEU A 92 -0.86 -8.93 -0.92
CA LEU A 92 -1.32 -7.62 -1.39
C LEU A 92 -2.72 -7.31 -0.87
N VAL A 93 -3.64 -8.26 -0.99
CA VAL A 93 -5.00 -8.16 -0.45
C VAL A 93 -4.99 -7.88 1.05
N LEU A 94 -4.19 -8.62 1.81
CA LEU A 94 -4.07 -8.45 3.26
C LEU A 94 -3.57 -7.04 3.63
N HIS A 95 -2.50 -6.56 2.98
CA HIS A 95 -1.97 -5.22 3.25
C HIS A 95 -2.95 -4.12 2.84
N MET A 96 -3.65 -4.28 1.71
CA MET A 96 -4.70 -3.36 1.29
C MET A 96 -5.83 -3.29 2.31
N TRP A 97 -6.29 -4.43 2.82
CA TRP A 97 -7.33 -4.46 3.85
C TRP A 97 -6.87 -3.78 5.15
N LEU A 98 -5.66 -4.06 5.65
CA LEU A 98 -5.11 -3.41 6.85
C LEU A 98 -5.10 -1.88 6.71
N VAL A 99 -4.65 -1.37 5.56
CA VAL A 99 -4.61 0.07 5.27
C VAL A 99 -6.03 0.66 5.21
N LEU A 100 -6.94 0.03 4.48
CA LEU A 100 -8.32 0.52 4.35
C LEU A 100 -9.08 0.49 5.69
N ARG A 101 -8.85 -0.54 6.50
CA ARG A 101 -9.42 -0.63 7.86
C ARG A 101 -8.88 0.49 8.75
N SER A 102 -7.57 0.69 8.79
CA SER A 102 -6.96 1.79 9.55
C SER A 102 -7.48 3.15 9.10
N LEU A 103 -7.63 3.39 7.78
CA LEU A 103 -8.20 4.64 7.26
C LEU A 103 -9.67 4.83 7.63
N LYS A 104 -10.45 3.74 7.69
CA LYS A 104 -11.86 3.80 8.11
C LYS A 104 -11.99 4.26 9.57
N GLU A 105 -11.05 3.88 10.43
CA GLU A 105 -11.01 4.30 11.83
C GLU A 105 -10.73 5.82 12.00
N GLU A 106 -10.12 6.47 11.00
CA GLU A 106 -9.90 7.92 10.96
C GLU A 106 -11.18 8.74 10.63
N GLY A 107 -12.30 8.08 10.35
CA GLY A 107 -13.60 8.72 10.12
C GLY A 107 -13.83 9.15 8.67
N LYS A 108 -14.63 10.20 8.45
CA LYS A 108 -15.16 10.56 7.12
C LYS A 108 -14.08 10.90 6.08
N ASP A 109 -13.06 11.65 6.47
CA ASP A 109 -11.94 12.00 5.59
C ASP A 109 -11.12 10.75 5.22
N GLY A 110 -10.89 9.84 6.18
CA GLY A 110 -10.19 8.58 5.96
C GLY A 110 -10.95 7.62 5.05
N ILE A 111 -12.28 7.54 5.17
CA ILE A 111 -13.14 6.80 4.24
C ILE A 111 -13.02 7.36 2.81
N GLN A 112 -13.09 8.69 2.65
CA GLN A 112 -12.93 9.33 1.34
C GLN A 112 -11.55 9.08 0.73
N PHE A 113 -10.50 9.17 1.55
CA PHE A 113 -9.13 8.88 1.11
C PHE A 113 -8.93 7.40 0.76
N GLY A 114 -9.49 6.49 1.57
CA GLY A 114 -9.49 5.06 1.33
C GLY A 114 -10.15 4.68 0.00
N GLN A 115 -11.20 5.40 -0.40
CA GLN A 115 -11.82 5.21 -1.72
C GLN A 115 -10.82 5.47 -2.86
N TYR A 116 -10.03 6.54 -2.81
CA TYR A 116 -8.99 6.80 -3.82
C TYR A 116 -7.92 5.69 -3.84
N VAL A 117 -7.53 5.17 -2.67
CA VAL A 117 -6.57 4.06 -2.56
C VAL A 117 -7.13 2.78 -3.19
N TYR A 118 -8.41 2.48 -2.94
CA TYR A 118 -9.10 1.32 -3.51
C TYR A 118 -9.27 1.44 -5.02
N GLU A 119 -9.62 2.61 -5.54
CA GLU A 119 -9.75 2.84 -6.98
C GLU A 119 -8.43 2.62 -7.72
N ILE A 120 -7.31 3.06 -7.15
CA ILE A 120 -5.97 2.81 -7.70
C ILE A 120 -5.64 1.32 -7.70
N TYR A 121 -5.90 0.62 -6.59
CA TYR A 121 -5.71 -0.83 -6.51
C TYR A 121 -6.54 -1.57 -7.56
N ASN A 122 -7.83 -1.24 -7.67
CA ASN A 122 -8.74 -1.89 -8.59
C ASN A 122 -8.39 -1.59 -10.06
N HIS A 123 -7.91 -0.38 -10.36
CA HIS A 123 -7.43 -0.04 -11.71
C HIS A 123 -6.28 -0.95 -12.16
N VAL A 124 -5.32 -1.24 -11.28
CA VAL A 124 -4.23 -2.18 -11.59
C VAL A 124 -4.74 -3.61 -11.71
N ASN A 125 -5.71 -4.00 -10.88
CA ASN A 125 -6.30 -5.33 -10.90
C ASN A 125 -7.17 -5.58 -12.15
N LEU A 126 -7.76 -4.55 -12.76
CA LEU A 126 -8.53 -4.62 -14.01
C LEU A 126 -7.70 -5.12 -15.21
N MET A 127 -6.35 -5.03 -15.16
CA MET A 127 -5.48 -5.65 -16.15
C MET A 127 -5.47 -7.20 -16.09
N LEU A 128 -6.04 -7.78 -15.02
CA LEU A 128 -6.24 -9.22 -14.82
C LEU A 128 -7.71 -9.63 -15.05
N THR A 129 -8.38 -8.99 -16.01
CA THR A 129 -9.83 -9.08 -16.28
C THR A 129 -10.38 -10.51 -16.39
N ARG A 130 -9.55 -11.47 -16.85
CA ARG A 130 -9.91 -12.89 -16.95
C ARG A 130 -10.11 -13.57 -15.58
N TRP A 131 -9.43 -13.08 -14.54
CA TRP A 131 -9.41 -13.67 -13.20
C TRP A 131 -10.09 -12.78 -12.15
N MET A 132 -10.50 -11.57 -12.52
CA MET A 132 -10.97 -10.53 -11.61
C MET A 132 -12.14 -10.98 -10.72
N LYS A 133 -13.14 -11.70 -11.26
CA LYS A 133 -14.28 -12.19 -10.44
C LYS A 133 -13.86 -13.20 -9.37
N ASP A 134 -12.92 -14.07 -9.71
CA ASP A 134 -12.40 -15.07 -8.77
C ASP A 134 -11.52 -14.40 -7.72
N LEU A 135 -10.69 -13.43 -8.13
CA LEU A 135 -9.84 -12.62 -7.26
C LEU A 135 -10.68 -11.75 -6.31
N GLU A 136 -11.76 -11.14 -6.80
CA GLU A 136 -12.70 -10.33 -6.03
C GLU A 136 -13.45 -11.18 -4.99
N LYS A 137 -13.88 -12.39 -5.36
CA LYS A 137 -14.48 -13.34 -4.42
C LYS A 137 -13.52 -13.76 -3.31
N ILE A 138 -12.25 -14.03 -3.65
CA ILE A 138 -11.20 -14.33 -2.66
C ILE A 138 -10.95 -13.10 -1.78
N PHE A 139 -10.89 -11.90 -2.37
CA PHE A 139 -10.68 -10.65 -1.65
C PHE A 139 -11.74 -10.42 -0.56
N TYR A 140 -13.02 -10.38 -0.94
CA TYR A 140 -14.09 -10.16 0.02
C TYR A 140 -14.24 -11.31 1.02
N GLY A 141 -14.04 -12.56 0.58
CA GLY A 141 -14.02 -13.72 1.48
C GLY A 141 -12.94 -13.60 2.56
N ASN A 142 -11.73 -13.18 2.17
CA ASN A 142 -10.62 -12.95 3.08
C ASN A 142 -10.90 -11.80 4.05
N ILE A 143 -11.45 -10.68 3.56
CA ILE A 143 -11.82 -9.53 4.42
C ILE A 143 -12.78 -9.95 5.53
N VAL A 144 -13.84 -10.68 5.19
CA VAL A 144 -14.83 -11.15 6.18
C VAL A 144 -14.16 -12.05 7.21
N ALA A 145 -13.29 -12.97 6.77
CA ALA A 145 -12.56 -13.85 7.68
C ALA A 145 -11.61 -13.06 8.60
N TYR A 146 -10.89 -12.06 8.08
CA TYR A 146 -9.98 -11.23 8.87
C TYR A 146 -10.72 -10.34 9.87
N ASP A 147 -11.82 -9.71 9.46
CA ASP A 147 -12.65 -8.91 10.35
C ASP A 147 -13.23 -9.78 11.47
N THR A 148 -13.67 -11.01 11.16
CA THR A 148 -14.17 -11.97 12.16
C THR A 148 -13.09 -12.39 13.15
N ALA A 149 -11.85 -12.58 12.70
CA ALA A 149 -10.75 -12.99 13.56
C ALA A 149 -10.24 -11.88 14.50
N LEU A 150 -10.52 -10.61 14.18
CA LEU A 150 -10.14 -9.45 14.99
C LEU A 150 -11.24 -8.97 15.95
N LEU A 151 -12.45 -9.52 15.85
CA LEU A 151 -13.57 -9.27 16.76
C LEU A 151 -13.57 -10.28 17.90
#